data_AF-A0AA49JVV8-F1
#
_entry.id   AF-A0AA49JVV8-F1
#
_cell.length_a   1.000
_cell.length_b   1.000
_cell.length_c   1.000
_cell.angle_alpha   90.00
_cell.angle_beta   90.00
_cell.angle_gamma   90.00
#
_symmetry.space_group_name_H-M   'P 1'
#
loop_
_entity.id
_entity.type
_entity.pdbx_description
1 polymer ?
#
loop_
_entity_poly.entity_id
_entity_poly.type
_entity_poly.pdbx_seq_one_letter_code
_entity_poly.pdbx_strand_id
1 'polypeptide(L)' 'MPTPPKKLRKQYVNNEFPTAILRFEDGHEISIKRGTGKAFDCYAGENIKILAVFDPDARERDLMDTRRADDFDDA' A
#
# COMPACT_ATOMS: atom_id res chain seq x y z
N MET A 1 -14.81 -20.34 15.41
CA MET A 1 -15.22 -18.94 15.20
C MET A 1 -14.17 -18.30 14.31
N PRO A 2 -14.51 -17.63 13.20
CA PRO A 2 -13.51 -16.84 12.49
C PRO A 2 -13.12 -15.69 13.40
N THR A 3 -11.84 -15.61 13.78
CA THR A 3 -11.30 -14.48 14.53
C THR A 3 -11.56 -13.20 13.75
N PRO A 4 -12.08 -12.13 14.39
CA PRO A 4 -12.27 -10.86 13.71
C PRO A 4 -10.93 -10.40 13.13
N PRO A 5 -10.92 -9.86 11.90
CA PRO A 5 -9.69 -9.43 11.26
C PRO A 5 -8.99 -8.42 12.16
N LYS A 6 -7.76 -8.75 12.58
CA LYS A 6 -6.99 -7.91 13.49
C LYS A 6 -6.55 -6.67 12.71
N LYS A 7 -6.94 -5.49 13.19
CA LYS A 7 -6.37 -4.23 12.68
C LYS A 7 -4.87 -4.23 12.95
N LEU A 8 -4.09 -4.14 11.89
CA LEU A 8 -2.65 -3.97 11.88
C LEU A 8 -2.37 -2.53 11.49
N ARG A 9 -1.35 -1.95 12.10
CA ARG A 9 -0.86 -0.63 11.74
C ARG A 9 0.52 -0.80 11.13
N LYS A 10 0.59 -0.57 9.83
CA LYS A 10 1.78 -0.82 9.01
C LYS A 10 2.26 0.47 8.38
N GLN A 11 3.51 0.48 7.93
CA GLN A 11 4.08 1.58 7.18
C GLN A 11 4.71 1.10 5.89
N TYR A 12 4.73 2.00 4.92
CA TYR A 12 5.45 1.81 3.68
C TYR A 12 6.23 3.06 3.34
N VAL A 13 7.51 2.87 3.03
CA VAL A 13 8.41 3.94 2.58
C VAL A 13 8.68 3.75 1.10
N ASN A 14 8.24 4.72 0.31
CA ASN A 14 8.46 4.68 -1.13
C ASN A 14 9.81 5.34 -1.47
N ASN A 15 10.84 4.55 -1.75
CA ASN A 15 12.15 5.06 -2.19
C ASN A 15 12.39 4.90 -3.70
N GLU A 16 11.63 4.02 -4.34
CA GLU A 16 11.87 3.57 -5.72
C GLU A 16 11.07 4.36 -6.75
N PHE A 17 9.80 4.63 -6.49
CA PHE A 17 8.87 5.19 -7.49
C PHE A 17 8.60 6.68 -7.26
N PRO A 18 8.30 7.49 -8.30
CA PRO A 18 7.92 8.90 -8.13
C PRO A 18 6.71 9.07 -7.20
N THR A 19 5.66 8.27 -7.43
CA THR A 19 4.51 8.12 -6.54
C THR A 19 4.09 6.66 -6.51
N ALA A 20 4.00 6.08 -5.32
CA ALA A 20 3.43 4.75 -5.11
C ALA A 20 2.00 4.90 -4.59
N ILE A 21 1.07 4.14 -5.14
CA ILE A 21 -0.31 4.03 -4.69
C ILE A 21 -0.47 2.64 -4.09
N LEU A 22 -0.75 2.57 -2.80
CA LEU A 22 -1.13 1.32 -2.14
C LEU A 22 -2.65 1.19 -2.23
N ARG A 23 -3.13 0.14 -2.90
CA ARG A 23 -4.55 -0.18 -3.06
C ARG A 23 -4.88 -1.40 -2.22
N PHE A 24 -5.77 -1.20 -1.26
CA PHE A 24 -6.24 -2.20 -0.32
C PHE A 24 -7.38 -3.02 -0.94
N GLU A 25 -7.64 -4.22 -0.40
CA GLU A 25 -8.74 -5.09 -0.88
C GLU A 25 -10.13 -4.49 -0.62
N ASP A 26 -10.26 -3.65 0.41
CA ASP A 26 -11.47 -2.88 0.72
C ASP A 26 -11.78 -1.78 -0.32
N GLY A 27 -10.83 -1.49 -1.22
CA GLY A 27 -10.94 -0.42 -2.22
C GLY A 27 -10.38 0.93 -1.77
N HIS A 28 -9.84 1.01 -0.55
CA HIS A 28 -9.06 2.17 -0.11
C HIS A 28 -7.79 2.32 -0.96
N GLU A 29 -7.36 3.55 -1.23
CA GLU A 29 -6.10 3.84 -1.93
C GLU A 29 -5.35 4.95 -1.18
N ILE A 30 -4.05 4.76 -0.92
CA ILE A 30 -3.18 5.82 -0.39
C ILE A 30 -2.03 6.10 -1.33
N SER A 31 -1.75 7.38 -1.56
CA SER A 31 -0.59 7.83 -2.32
C SER A 31 0.57 8.18 -1.40
N ILE A 32 1.76 7.72 -1.79
CA ILE A 32 3.02 7.87 -1.07
C ILE A 32 4.06 8.38 -2.07
N LYS A 33 4.51 9.62 -1.89
CA LYS A 33 5.49 10.26 -2.76
C LYS A 33 6.87 9.65 -2.53
N ARG A 34 7.75 9.75 -3.53
CA ARG A 34 9.14 9.33 -3.38
C ARG A 34 9.83 10.00 -2.19
N GLY A 35 10.61 9.22 -1.45
CA GLY A 35 11.33 9.66 -0.26
C GLY A 35 10.44 9.87 0.97
N THR A 36 9.15 9.50 0.90
CA THR A 36 8.22 9.61 2.02
C THR A 36 7.76 8.25 2.49
N GLY A 37 7.61 8.12 3.81
CA GLY A 37 6.93 7.02 4.46
C GLY A 37 5.52 7.42 4.89
N LYS A 38 4.57 6.50 4.79
CA LYS A 38 3.23 6.72 5.34
C LYS A 38 2.79 5.49 6.13
N ALA A 39 2.32 5.74 7.34
CA ALA A 39 1.63 4.74 8.15
C ALA A 39 0.17 4.63 7.73
N PHE A 40 -0.38 3.43 7.75
CA PHE A 40 -1.75 3.11 7.41
C PHE A 40 -2.27 1.96 8.26
N ASP A 41 -3.58 1.95 8.46
CA ASP A 41 -4.26 0.85 9.13
C ASP A 41 -4.78 -0.13 8.08
N CYS A 42 -4.44 -1.41 8.25
CA CYS A 42 -4.85 -2.53 7.41
C CYS A 42 -5.35 -3.67 8.30
N TYR A 43 -5.80 -4.76 7.70
CA TYR A 43 -6.28 -5.96 8.34
C TYR A 43 -5.33 -7.13 8.05
N ALA A 44 -5.05 -7.93 9.08
CA ALA A 44 -4.24 -9.14 8.91
C ALA A 44 -4.83 -10.06 7.82
N GLY A 45 -3.99 -10.49 6.89
CA GLY A 45 -4.35 -11.34 5.77
C GLY A 45 -4.86 -10.65 4.50
N GLU A 46 -5.01 -9.31 4.47
CA GLU A 46 -5.41 -8.62 3.25
C GLU A 46 -4.27 -8.47 2.24
N ASN A 47 -4.60 -8.38 0.95
CA ASN A 47 -3.64 -8.09 -0.11
C ASN A 47 -3.64 -6.60 -0.49
N ILE A 48 -2.47 -5.98 -0.43
CA ILE A 48 -2.24 -4.59 -0.79
C ILE A 48 -1.44 -4.56 -2.09
N LYS A 49 -2.05 -3.97 -3.13
CA LYS A 49 -1.40 -3.78 -4.43
C LYS A 49 -0.60 -2.49 -4.42
N ILE A 50 0.65 -2.56 -4.84
CA ILE A 50 1.55 -1.43 -4.98
C ILE A 50 1.55 -1.03 -6.46
N LEU A 51 0.90 0.09 -6.77
CA LEU A 51 0.85 0.65 -8.11
C LEU A 51 1.82 1.84 -8.18
N ALA A 52 2.75 1.87 -9.11
CA ALA A 52 3.57 3.05 -9.34
C ALA A 52 2.90 3.97 -10.36
N VAL A 53 3.04 5.28 -10.11
CA VAL A 53 2.66 6.36 -11.01
C VAL A 53 3.94 7.10 -11.35
N PHE A 54 4.38 6.96 -12.60
CA PHE A 54 5.57 7.63 -13.11
C PHE A 54 5.26 9.02 -13.65
N ASP A 55 4.14 9.14 -14.35
CA ASP A 55 3.64 10.38 -14.93
C ASP A 55 2.28 10.69 -14.30
N PRO A 56 2.09 11.85 -13.64
CA PRO A 56 0.82 12.22 -13.03
C PRO A 56 -0.25 12.67 -14.05
N ASP A 57 0.14 12.99 -15.28
CA ASP A 57 -0.73 13.42 -16.38
C ASP A 57 -1.21 12.20 -17.19
N ALA A 58 -0.32 11.21 -17.37
CA ALA A 58 -0.72 9.90 -17.84
C ALA A 58 -1.54 9.21 -16.73
N ARG A 59 -2.79 8.84 -17.02
CA ARG A 59 -3.62 8.03 -16.10
C ARG A 59 -3.12 6.58 -15.94
N GLU A 60 -1.87 6.33 -16.32
CA GLU A 60 -1.27 5.02 -16.35
C GLU A 60 -0.71 4.69 -14.97
N ARG A 61 -1.17 3.56 -14.41
CA ARG A 61 -0.72 3.04 -13.13
C ARG A 61 -0.15 1.67 -13.41
N ASP A 62 1.11 1.48 -13.09
CA ASP A 62 1.78 0.22 -13.35
C ASP A 62 1.81 -0.62 -12.07
N LEU A 63 1.30 -1.85 -12.14
CA LEU A 63 1.26 -2.75 -11.00
C LEU A 63 2.67 -3.29 -10.75
N MET A 64 3.34 -2.69 -9.79
CA MET A 64 4.70 -3.08 -9.41
C MET A 64 4.68 -4.37 -8.61
N ASP A 65 3.81 -4.45 -7.61
CA ASP A 65 3.85 -5.55 -6.66
C ASP A 65 2.50 -5.77 -5.96
N THR A 66 2.33 -6.94 -5.38
CA THR A 66 1.17 -7.23 -4.51
C THR A 66 1.68 -7.94 -3.27
N ARG A 67 1.61 -7.26 -2.13
CA ARG A 67 2.08 -7.79 -0.85
C ARG A 67 0.94 -7.97 0.12
N ARG A 68 1.06 -8.94 1.01
CA ARG A 68 0.13 -9.07 2.13
C ARG A 68 0.39 -7.97 3.15
N ALA A 69 -0.66 -7.50 3.82
CA ALA A 69 -0.55 -6.55 4.92
C ALA A 69 0.47 -6.99 5.99
N ASP A 70 0.56 -8.29 6.27
CA ASP A 70 1.52 -8.84 7.24
C ASP A 70 2.99 -8.68 6.84
N ASP A 71 3.28 -8.51 5.54
CA ASP A 71 4.64 -8.38 5.00
C ASP A 71 5.19 -6.95 5.12
N PHE A 72 4.32 -5.96 5.37
CA PHE A 72 4.76 -4.58 5.59
C PHE A 72 5.38 -4.41 6.98
N ASP A 73 6.33 -3.47 7.08
CA ASP A 73 6.92 -3.04 8.33
C ASP A 73 5.85 -2.46 9.29
N ASP A 74 5.98 -2.76 10.57
CA ASP A 74 5.17 -2.14 11.61
C ASP A 74 5.54 -0.66 11.77
N ALA A 75 4.54 0.19 11.98
CA ALA A 75 4.68 1.66 12.04
C ALA A 75 4.77 2.22 13.46
#